data_AF-A0A9D0HF12-F1
#
_entry.id   AF-A0A9D0HF12-F1
#
_cell.length_a   1.000
_cell.length_b   1.000
_cell.length_c   1.000
_cell.angle_alpha   90.00
_cell.angle_beta   90.00
_cell.angle_gamma   90.00
#
_symmetry.space_group_name_H-M   'P 1'
#
loop_
_entity.id
_entity.type
_entity.pdbx_description
1 polymer ?
#
loop_
_entity_poly.entity_id
_entity_poly.type
_entity_poly.pdbx_seq_one_letter_code
_entity_poly.pdbx_strand_id
1 'polypeptide(L)'
;MRLRVWLWWGGLWALVLTAAPALADVSLWVRDGAGEVRPANGARASLQRTPPRAAPDDRGARHGDPDALQLLVGGDGDELPSHLWLRSYDGGGRLLDQLPRLSLLSVACPEPVKAKHCAASLPVRAALDAVDADHPLSRTRSLLARLGGQLRVSADGVELARIDVLGPRKTPAGAMDRLSARVRLVAVRLAPRGAPPLGAHERQLRAVLAAAMQRVNALWGACGIGFGPPNMSMALVDPPPSHLLSLGCGHGLPAYGGKLRLRVAGQPLTVALPRGSSPRRVSRLVARALRKMGFVAVLSDNPPAAGSAMGSTDISVRNKS
;
A
#
# COMPACT_ATOMS: atom_id res chain seq x y z
N MET A 1 -15.39 -22.28 -71.67
CA MET A 1 -13.98 -22.58 -71.33
C MET A 1 -13.23 -21.25 -71.27
N ARG A 2 -13.08 -20.66 -70.08
CA ARG A 2 -12.47 -19.33 -69.87
C ARG A 2 -11.36 -19.48 -68.81
N LEU A 3 -10.12 -19.32 -69.25
CA LEU A 3 -8.93 -19.28 -68.40
C LEU A 3 -8.98 -18.05 -67.48
N ARG A 4 -8.76 -18.24 -66.18
CA ARG A 4 -8.46 -17.17 -65.22
C ARG A 4 -6.96 -17.18 -64.94
N VAL A 5 -6.29 -16.12 -65.38
CA VAL A 5 -4.89 -15.81 -65.06
C VAL A 5 -4.86 -15.09 -63.71
N TRP A 6 -4.06 -15.60 -62.77
CA TRP A 6 -3.74 -14.93 -61.51
C TRP A 6 -2.43 -14.16 -61.69
N LEU A 7 -2.50 -12.82 -61.59
CA LEU A 7 -1.34 -11.95 -61.51
C LEU A 7 -0.99 -11.75 -60.03
N TRP A 8 0.16 -12.29 -59.62
CA TRP A 8 0.74 -12.10 -58.30
C TRP A 8 1.59 -10.82 -58.32
N TRP A 9 1.14 -9.77 -57.62
CA TRP A 9 1.96 -8.58 -57.35
C TRP A 9 2.78 -8.83 -56.08
N GLY A 10 4.04 -9.24 -56.25
CA GLY A 10 5.03 -9.29 -55.17
C GLY A 10 5.59 -7.90 -54.91
N GLY A 11 5.04 -7.19 -53.92
CA GLY A 11 5.61 -5.96 -53.41
C GLY A 11 6.84 -6.23 -52.54
N LEU A 12 8.03 -5.90 -53.04
CA LEU A 12 9.25 -5.77 -52.24
C LEU A 12 9.09 -4.58 -51.29
N TRP A 13 8.73 -4.84 -50.04
CA TRP A 13 8.93 -3.88 -48.96
C TRP A 13 10.40 -3.94 -48.54
N ALA A 14 11.19 -2.97 -49.03
CA ALA A 14 12.52 -2.72 -48.49
C ALA A 14 12.36 -2.25 -47.04
N LEU A 15 12.59 -3.16 -46.10
CA LEU A 15 12.81 -2.84 -44.69
C LEU A 15 14.10 -2.03 -44.60
N VAL A 16 13.98 -0.70 -44.58
CA VAL A 16 15.06 0.17 -44.15
C VAL A 16 15.21 -0.05 -42.64
N LEU A 17 16.08 -0.99 -42.28
CA LEU A 17 16.65 -1.09 -40.94
C LEU A 17 17.54 0.14 -40.74
N THR A 18 16.96 1.25 -40.30
CA THR A 18 17.74 2.32 -39.67
C THR A 18 18.34 1.71 -38.41
N ALA A 19 19.62 1.35 -38.47
CA ALA A 19 20.39 1.02 -37.28
C ALA A 19 20.28 2.21 -36.33
N ALA A 20 19.61 2.03 -35.20
CA ALA A 20 19.64 3.02 -34.14
C ALA A 20 21.11 3.27 -33.78
N PRO A 21 21.58 4.53 -33.70
CA PRO A 21 22.93 4.81 -33.26
C PRO A 21 23.11 4.13 -31.91
N ALA A 22 24.11 3.25 -31.84
CA ALA A 22 24.38 2.51 -30.64
C ALA A 22 24.81 3.51 -29.55
N LEU A 23 24.00 3.64 -28.49
CA LEU A 23 24.34 4.34 -27.24
C LEU A 23 25.49 3.63 -26.48
N ALA A 24 26.39 2.94 -27.18
CA ALA A 24 27.36 1.99 -26.64
C ALA A 24 28.40 2.63 -25.70
N ASP A 25 28.61 3.94 -25.80
CA ASP A 25 29.63 4.68 -25.04
C ASP A 25 29.03 5.63 -24.00
N VAL A 26 27.78 5.39 -23.59
CA VAL A 26 27.09 6.23 -22.60
C VAL A 26 27.02 5.52 -21.25
N SER A 27 27.47 6.21 -20.20
CA SER A 27 27.39 5.77 -18.82
C SER A 27 26.35 6.59 -18.04
N LEU A 28 25.53 5.91 -17.23
CA LEU A 28 24.56 6.56 -16.37
C LEU A 28 25.03 6.58 -14.91
N TRP A 29 24.95 7.76 -14.32
CA TRP A 29 25.30 8.06 -12.95
C TRP A 29 24.13 8.74 -12.25
N VAL A 30 24.15 8.71 -10.92
CA VAL A 30 23.22 9.49 -10.11
C VAL A 30 23.98 10.38 -9.15
N ARG A 31 23.42 11.56 -8.90
CA ARG A 31 23.81 12.44 -7.81
C ARG A 31 22.67 12.54 -6.81
N ASP A 32 22.96 12.34 -5.54
CA ASP A 32 21.97 12.48 -4.47
C ASP A 32 21.96 13.89 -3.84
N GLY A 33 21.04 14.12 -2.90
CA GLY A 33 20.90 15.40 -2.19
C GLY A 33 22.12 15.85 -1.40
N ALA A 34 23.03 14.94 -1.03
CA ALA A 34 24.30 15.30 -0.40
C ALA A 34 25.37 15.72 -1.44
N GLY A 35 25.09 15.51 -2.72
CA GLY A 35 25.99 15.76 -3.83
C GLY A 35 26.90 14.57 -4.13
N GLU A 36 26.66 13.39 -3.52
CA GLU A 36 27.48 12.20 -3.79
C GLU A 36 27.10 11.64 -5.17
N VAL A 37 28.11 11.42 -6.01
CA VAL A 37 27.96 10.88 -7.37
C VAL A 37 28.40 9.42 -7.40
N ARG A 38 27.55 8.56 -7.95
CA ARG A 38 27.82 7.11 -8.07
C ARG A 38 27.19 6.52 -9.34
N PRO A 39 27.65 5.36 -9.83
CA PRO A 39 27.00 4.68 -10.95
C PRO A 39 25.52 4.45 -10.66
N ALA A 40 24.67 4.58 -11.68
CA ALA A 40 23.22 4.44 -11.50
C ALA A 40 22.81 2.99 -11.20
N ASN A 41 23.53 2.01 -11.75
CA ASN A 41 23.31 0.61 -11.42
C ASN A 41 23.72 0.33 -9.98
N GLY A 42 22.79 -0.16 -9.17
CA GLY A 42 22.97 -0.35 -7.73
C GLY A 42 22.76 0.93 -6.91
N ALA A 43 22.40 2.05 -7.55
CA ALA A 43 21.91 3.22 -6.83
C ALA A 43 20.54 2.95 -6.22
N ARG A 44 20.20 3.79 -5.24
CA ARG A 44 18.98 3.68 -4.45
C ARG A 44 18.20 4.97 -4.58
N ALA A 45 16.89 4.89 -4.76
CA ALA A 45 15.94 5.98 -4.59
C ALA A 45 15.29 5.84 -3.20
N SER A 46 15.08 6.98 -2.53
CA SER A 46 14.55 7.04 -1.17
C SER A 46 13.05 7.29 -1.20
N LEU A 47 12.28 6.49 -0.46
CA LEU A 47 10.92 6.84 -0.09
C LEU A 47 10.92 7.52 1.28
N GLN A 48 10.95 8.84 1.30
CA GLN A 48 10.66 9.64 2.49
C GLN A 48 9.75 10.81 2.14
N ARG A 49 9.10 11.35 3.17
CA ARG A 49 8.21 12.51 3.08
C ARG A 49 8.90 13.82 3.50
N THR A 50 10.16 14.02 3.11
CA THR A 50 10.78 15.34 3.33
C THR A 50 10.15 16.35 2.37
N PRO A 51 9.87 17.60 2.79
CA PRO A 51 9.39 18.61 1.87
C PRO A 51 10.34 18.80 0.68
N PRO A 52 9.84 18.84 -0.57
CA PRO A 52 10.69 19.05 -1.73
C PRO A 52 11.28 20.45 -1.75
N ARG A 53 12.51 20.54 -2.23
CA ARG A 53 13.19 21.82 -2.47
C ARG A 53 12.94 22.26 -3.90
N ALA A 54 12.97 23.57 -4.17
CA ALA A 54 13.00 24.07 -5.54
C ALA A 54 14.19 23.47 -6.31
N ALA A 55 14.01 23.23 -7.61
CA ALA A 55 15.13 22.82 -8.44
C ALA A 55 16.13 23.99 -8.57
N PRO A 56 17.44 23.72 -8.58
CA PRO A 56 18.42 24.76 -8.86
C PRO A 56 18.32 25.21 -10.32
N ASP A 57 18.61 26.48 -10.57
CA ASP A 57 18.70 27.02 -11.94
C ASP A 57 19.88 26.38 -12.69
N ASP A 58 21.02 26.25 -12.01
CA ASP A 58 22.18 25.51 -12.50
C ASP A 58 22.06 24.01 -12.18
N ARG A 59 21.98 23.19 -13.24
CA ARG A 59 21.93 21.72 -13.11
C ARG A 59 23.27 21.10 -12.75
N GLY A 60 24.38 21.81 -12.92
CA GLY A 60 25.70 21.40 -12.45
C GLY A 60 25.85 21.52 -10.93
N ALA A 61 25.04 22.35 -10.28
CA ALA A 61 25.10 22.59 -8.84
C ALA A 61 24.50 21.45 -8.01
N ARG A 62 24.77 21.47 -6.69
CA ARG A 62 24.13 20.58 -5.71
C ARG A 62 22.69 21.04 -5.50
N HIS A 63 21.73 20.11 -5.56
CA HIS A 63 20.32 20.44 -5.37
C HIS A 63 19.85 20.39 -3.90
N GLY A 64 20.56 19.69 -3.01
CA GLY A 64 20.28 19.69 -1.56
C GLY A 64 18.99 18.99 -1.12
N ASP A 65 18.20 18.46 -2.06
CA ASP A 65 16.98 17.69 -1.77
C ASP A 65 17.35 16.25 -1.39
N PRO A 66 17.16 15.83 -0.12
CA PRO A 66 17.68 14.56 0.39
C PRO A 66 17.04 13.32 -0.24
N ASP A 67 15.87 13.45 -0.86
CA ASP A 67 15.12 12.34 -1.46
C ASP A 67 15.16 12.34 -2.98
N ALA A 68 15.60 13.44 -3.59
CA ALA A 68 15.73 13.52 -5.03
C ALA A 68 17.04 12.87 -5.52
N LEU A 69 16.98 12.37 -6.75
CA LEU A 69 18.12 11.90 -7.52
C LEU A 69 18.22 12.73 -8.79
N GLN A 70 19.38 13.32 -9.04
CA GLN A 70 19.71 13.87 -10.34
C GLN A 70 20.38 12.78 -11.18
N LEU A 71 19.80 12.47 -12.33
CA LEU A 71 20.40 11.56 -13.32
C LEU A 71 21.44 12.34 -14.13
N LEU A 72 22.63 11.74 -14.23
CA LEU A 72 23.80 12.25 -14.94
C LEU A 72 24.18 11.25 -16.04
N VAL A 73 24.35 11.76 -17.26
CA VAL A 73 24.79 10.99 -18.41
C VAL A 73 26.20 11.45 -18.75
N GLY A 74 27.15 10.52 -18.85
CA GLY A 74 28.51 10.81 -19.29
C GLY A 74 28.88 9.97 -20.50
N GLY A 75 29.54 10.56 -21.49
CA GLY A 75 30.04 9.88 -22.67
C GLY A 75 31.23 10.61 -23.30
N ASP A 76 31.93 9.88 -24.18
CA ASP A 76 33.14 10.39 -24.84
C ASP A 76 32.89 10.98 -26.24
N GLY A 77 31.68 10.77 -26.77
CA GLY A 77 31.21 11.40 -28.01
C GLY A 77 30.54 12.76 -27.77
N ASP A 78 30.49 13.58 -28.81
CA ASP A 78 29.85 14.90 -28.78
C ASP A 78 28.31 14.83 -28.69
N GLU A 79 27.72 13.69 -29.02
CA GLU A 79 26.27 13.47 -29.00
C GLU A 79 25.85 12.64 -27.79
N LEU A 80 25.39 13.35 -26.74
CA LEU A 80 24.68 12.75 -25.62
C LEU A 80 23.16 12.78 -25.88
N PRO A 81 22.39 11.84 -25.31
CA PRO A 81 20.94 11.91 -25.39
C PRO A 81 20.43 13.23 -24.79
N SER A 82 19.47 13.85 -25.47
CA SER A 82 18.84 15.10 -25.01
C SER A 82 17.77 14.88 -23.94
N HIS A 83 17.31 13.63 -23.78
CA HIS A 83 16.25 13.27 -22.86
C HIS A 83 16.36 11.82 -22.40
N LEU A 84 15.83 11.58 -21.19
CA LEU A 84 15.67 10.24 -20.63
C LEU A 84 14.18 9.91 -20.46
N TRP A 85 13.86 8.63 -20.43
CA TRP A 85 12.59 8.12 -19.97
C TRP A 85 12.80 7.40 -18.65
N LEU A 86 12.00 7.81 -17.67
CA LEU A 86 12.01 7.21 -16.35
C LEU A 86 10.68 6.53 -16.10
N ARG A 87 10.72 5.23 -15.81
CA ARG A 87 9.53 4.41 -15.52
C ARG A 87 9.67 3.74 -14.17
N SER A 88 8.61 3.77 -13.38
CA SER A 88 8.55 3.17 -12.06
C SER A 88 7.72 1.91 -12.05
N TYR A 89 8.25 0.88 -11.39
CA TYR A 89 7.62 -0.43 -11.29
C TYR A 89 7.49 -0.82 -9.82
N ASP A 90 6.42 -1.51 -9.47
CA ASP A 90 6.32 -2.17 -8.17
C ASP A 90 7.19 -3.44 -8.10
N GLY A 91 7.33 -4.01 -6.90
CA GLY A 91 8.11 -5.24 -6.71
C GLY A 91 7.56 -6.48 -7.42
N GLY A 92 6.36 -6.39 -8.03
CA GLY A 92 5.80 -7.41 -8.92
C GLY A 92 6.05 -7.13 -10.41
N GLY A 93 6.77 -6.06 -10.75
CA GLY A 93 7.08 -5.67 -12.12
C GLY A 93 5.95 -4.94 -12.84
N ARG A 94 4.88 -4.51 -12.14
CA ARG A 94 3.81 -3.72 -12.74
C ARG A 94 4.22 -2.26 -12.81
N LEU A 95 4.03 -1.64 -13.98
CA LEU A 95 4.25 -0.21 -14.18
C LEU A 95 3.31 0.59 -13.26
N LEU A 96 3.88 1.53 -12.51
CA LEU A 96 3.19 2.43 -11.60
C LEU A 96 2.97 3.80 -12.23
N ASP A 97 4.05 4.37 -12.77
CA ASP A 97 4.09 5.74 -13.26
C ASP A 97 5.31 5.97 -14.17
N GLN A 98 5.35 7.11 -14.86
CA GLN A 98 6.43 7.48 -15.76
C GLN A 98 6.62 9.00 -15.87
N LEU A 99 7.88 9.42 -15.99
CA LEU A 99 8.25 10.75 -16.48
C LEU A 99 8.75 10.61 -17.92
N PRO A 100 7.90 10.88 -18.92
CA PRO A 100 8.33 10.88 -20.31
C PRO A 100 9.20 12.12 -20.56
N ARG A 101 10.34 11.93 -21.25
CA ARG A 101 11.21 13.02 -21.71
C ARG A 101 11.75 13.92 -20.60
N LEU A 102 12.45 13.33 -19.64
CA LEU A 102 13.27 14.07 -18.69
C LEU A 102 14.42 14.75 -19.43
N SER A 103 14.32 16.06 -19.68
CA SER A 103 15.33 16.81 -20.44
C SER A 103 16.69 16.76 -19.75
N LEU A 104 17.75 16.68 -20.54
CA LEU A 104 19.13 16.78 -20.11
C LEU A 104 19.73 18.09 -20.59
N LEU A 105 20.54 18.74 -19.76
CA LEU A 105 21.34 19.91 -20.15
C LEU A 105 22.82 19.60 -19.96
N SER A 106 23.66 20.13 -20.84
CA SER A 106 25.11 20.00 -20.72
C SER A 106 25.59 20.61 -19.41
N VAL A 107 26.49 19.90 -18.74
CA VAL A 107 27.14 20.32 -17.49
C VAL A 107 28.60 19.89 -17.51
N ALA A 108 29.42 20.50 -16.67
CA ALA A 108 30.76 19.98 -16.39
C ALA A 108 30.65 18.57 -15.80
N CYS A 109 31.51 17.65 -16.24
CA CYS A 109 31.57 16.31 -15.68
C CYS A 109 32.05 16.37 -14.23
N PRO A 110 31.23 15.94 -13.26
CA PRO A 110 31.64 15.91 -11.87
C PRO A 110 32.56 14.72 -11.60
N GLU A 111 33.49 14.85 -10.66
CA GLU A 111 34.15 13.67 -10.08
C GLU A 111 33.09 12.73 -9.46
N PRO A 112 33.17 11.40 -9.64
CA PRO A 112 34.26 10.62 -10.27
C PRO A 112 34.03 10.27 -11.76
N VAL A 113 33.18 11.01 -12.48
CA VAL A 113 32.78 10.69 -13.86
C VAL A 113 33.91 11.04 -14.84
N LYS A 114 34.61 10.02 -15.33
CA LYS A 114 35.71 10.14 -16.32
C LYS A 114 35.20 10.15 -17.76
N ALA A 115 34.31 11.08 -18.08
CA ALA A 115 33.79 11.29 -19.44
C ALA A 115 34.23 12.65 -19.97
N LYS A 116 34.28 12.81 -21.30
CA LYS A 116 34.55 14.12 -21.92
C LYS A 116 33.35 15.07 -21.84
N HIS A 117 32.15 14.54 -22.04
CA HIS A 117 30.91 15.31 -22.04
C HIS A 117 29.94 14.74 -21.02
N CYS A 118 29.25 15.63 -20.31
CA CYS A 118 28.20 15.25 -19.37
C CYS A 118 26.93 16.06 -19.57
N ALA A 119 25.80 15.42 -19.28
CA ALA A 119 24.50 16.05 -19.26
C ALA A 119 23.71 15.65 -18.01
N ALA A 120 22.95 16.60 -17.46
CA ALA A 120 22.22 16.42 -16.21
C ALA A 120 20.73 16.72 -16.35
N SER A 121 19.94 15.90 -15.68
CA SER A 121 18.50 16.14 -15.50
C SER A 121 18.22 17.13 -14.37
N LEU A 122 16.96 17.54 -14.24
CA LEU A 122 16.47 18.10 -12.97
C LEU A 122 16.40 16.99 -11.91
N PRO A 123 16.56 17.30 -10.62
CA PRO A 123 16.50 16.30 -9.55
C PRO A 123 15.10 15.69 -9.45
N VAL A 124 15.00 14.39 -9.69
CA VAL A 124 13.75 13.63 -9.72
C VAL A 124 13.45 12.98 -8.37
N ARG A 125 12.19 12.99 -7.95
CA ARG A 125 11.74 12.33 -6.71
C ARG A 125 10.89 11.08 -6.98
N ALA A 126 11.16 10.04 -6.20
CA ALA A 126 10.28 8.90 -6.03
C ALA A 126 9.23 9.26 -4.96
N ALA A 127 8.01 9.54 -5.40
CA ALA A 127 6.90 9.93 -4.52
C ALA A 127 6.10 8.70 -4.08
N LEU A 128 5.58 8.74 -2.86
CA LEU A 128 4.85 7.63 -2.27
C LEU A 128 3.38 7.59 -2.71
N ASP A 129 2.78 8.76 -2.84
CA ASP A 129 1.39 8.96 -3.22
C ASP A 129 1.23 10.21 -4.10
N ALA A 130 0.01 10.44 -4.58
CA ALA A 130 -0.29 11.56 -5.47
C ALA A 130 -0.11 12.93 -4.80
N VAL A 131 -0.29 13.02 -3.47
CA VAL A 131 -0.12 14.30 -2.76
C VAL A 131 1.34 14.73 -2.79
N ASP A 132 2.25 13.78 -2.53
CA ASP A 132 3.69 14.04 -2.62
C ASP A 132 4.14 14.24 -4.08
N ALA A 133 3.55 13.50 -5.02
CA ALA A 133 3.86 13.62 -6.44
C ALA A 133 3.45 14.98 -7.02
N ASP A 134 2.25 15.47 -6.67
CA ASP A 134 1.67 16.70 -7.21
C ASP A 134 2.15 17.98 -6.52
N HIS A 135 3.12 17.88 -5.61
CA HIS A 135 3.65 19.03 -4.89
C HIS A 135 4.14 20.12 -5.88
N PRO A 136 3.74 21.40 -5.74
CA PRO A 136 4.01 22.45 -6.73
C PRO A 136 5.48 22.61 -7.14
N LEU A 137 6.40 22.40 -6.19
CA LEU A 137 7.84 22.49 -6.44
C LEU A 137 8.45 21.31 -7.21
N SER A 138 7.77 20.17 -7.31
CA SER A 138 8.33 18.93 -7.84
C SER A 138 7.44 18.16 -8.79
N ARG A 139 6.19 18.56 -9.02
CA ARG A 139 5.21 17.82 -9.85
C ARG A 139 5.67 17.44 -11.26
N THR A 140 6.57 18.21 -11.86
CA THR A 140 7.13 17.93 -13.20
C THR A 140 8.35 17.00 -13.17
N ARG A 141 8.81 16.64 -11.98
CA ARG A 141 10.02 15.84 -11.70
C ARG A 141 9.78 14.88 -10.53
N SER A 142 8.54 14.45 -10.36
CA SER A 142 8.14 13.45 -9.37
C SER A 142 7.38 12.36 -10.09
N LEU A 143 7.48 11.14 -9.57
CA LEU A 143 6.70 10.01 -10.07
C LEU A 143 6.40 9.04 -8.93
N LEU A 144 5.28 8.32 -9.05
CA LEU A 144 4.88 7.36 -8.03
C LEU A 144 5.82 6.16 -8.00
N ALA A 145 6.24 5.77 -6.81
CA ALA A 145 7.11 4.65 -6.57
C ALA A 145 6.67 3.85 -5.34
N ARG A 146 7.17 2.62 -5.23
CA ARG A 146 6.84 1.72 -4.13
C ARG A 146 8.09 1.07 -3.57
N LEU A 147 8.07 0.84 -2.26
CA LEU A 147 9.15 0.18 -1.56
C LEU A 147 9.39 -1.23 -2.13
N GLY A 148 10.64 -1.54 -2.44
CA GLY A 148 11.04 -2.78 -3.11
C GLY A 148 10.69 -2.82 -4.61
N GLY A 149 10.27 -1.69 -5.18
CA GLY A 149 10.13 -1.48 -6.61
C GLY A 149 11.40 -0.95 -7.26
N GLN A 150 11.30 -0.52 -8.53
CA GLN A 150 12.44 -0.07 -9.33
C GLN A 150 12.10 1.12 -10.22
N LEU A 151 13.06 2.03 -10.37
CA LEU A 151 13.07 3.03 -11.43
C LEU A 151 13.95 2.52 -12.57
N ARG A 152 13.40 2.45 -13.78
CA ARG A 152 14.13 2.07 -14.99
C ARG A 152 14.36 3.30 -15.84
N VAL A 153 15.63 3.53 -16.17
CA VAL A 153 16.09 4.67 -16.96
C VAL A 153 16.40 4.18 -18.36
N SER A 154 15.89 4.87 -19.38
CA SER A 154 16.16 4.55 -20.78
C SER A 154 16.40 5.81 -21.61
N ALA A 155 17.14 5.67 -22.70
CA ALA A 155 17.33 6.67 -23.75
C ALA A 155 17.14 5.99 -25.10
N ASP A 156 16.40 6.61 -26.02
CA ASP A 156 16.14 6.11 -27.38
C ASP A 156 15.74 4.63 -27.46
N GLY A 157 14.93 4.18 -26.49
CA GLY A 157 14.45 2.80 -26.40
C GLY A 157 15.43 1.80 -25.77
N VAL A 158 16.65 2.22 -25.44
CA VAL A 158 17.67 1.40 -24.76
C VAL A 158 17.62 1.67 -23.26
N GLU A 159 17.53 0.60 -22.47
CA GLU A 159 17.61 0.69 -21.00
C GLU A 159 19.06 0.92 -20.57
N LEU A 160 19.30 2.02 -19.85
CA LEU A 160 20.63 2.42 -19.38
C LEU A 160 20.90 1.95 -17.95
N ALA A 161 19.88 1.92 -17.08
CA ALA A 161 20.05 1.49 -15.70
C ALA A 161 18.74 1.11 -14.99
N ARG A 162 18.92 0.44 -13.85
CA ARG A 162 17.88 0.19 -12.84
C ARG A 162 18.31 0.72 -11.48
N ILE A 163 17.41 1.46 -10.84
CA ILE A 163 17.61 2.07 -9.52
C ILE A 163 16.56 1.47 -8.58
N ASP A 164 16.99 0.87 -7.48
CA ASP A 164 16.07 0.26 -6.52
C ASP A 164 15.39 1.32 -5.65
N VAL A 165 14.10 1.13 -5.36
CA VAL A 165 13.32 2.02 -4.48
C VAL A 165 13.29 1.44 -3.09
N LEU A 166 13.99 2.08 -2.16
CA LEU A 166 14.19 1.61 -0.78
C LEU A 166 13.63 2.60 0.25
N GLY A 167 13.73 2.24 1.52
CA GLY A 167 13.35 3.08 2.64
C GLY A 167 14.28 4.29 2.83
N PRO A 168 14.12 4.99 3.96
CA PRO A 168 14.89 6.19 4.25
C PRO A 168 16.41 5.98 4.27
N ARG A 169 17.16 6.90 3.64
CA ARG A 169 18.64 6.92 3.67
C ARG A 169 19.20 7.30 5.03
N LYS A 170 18.47 8.12 5.80
CA LYS A 170 18.92 8.64 7.09
C LYS A 170 17.80 8.47 8.11
N THR A 171 18.03 7.58 9.07
CA THR A 171 17.23 7.48 10.29
C THR A 171 18.18 7.42 11.49
N PRO A 172 17.70 7.63 12.74
CA PRO A 172 18.51 7.39 13.93
C PRO A 172 19.11 5.99 14.03
N ALA A 173 18.49 5.00 13.37
CA ALA A 173 18.97 3.61 13.29
C ALA A 173 19.88 3.34 12.07
N GLY A 174 20.22 4.37 11.28
CA GLY A 174 20.97 4.24 10.03
C GLY A 174 20.08 4.20 8.78
N ALA A 175 20.66 3.85 7.63
CA ALA A 175 19.90 3.67 6.39
C ALA A 175 19.01 2.42 6.50
N MET A 176 17.75 2.53 6.07
CA MET A 176 16.80 1.42 6.09
C MET A 176 16.57 0.94 4.65
N ASP A 177 16.95 -0.31 4.37
CA ASP A 177 16.75 -0.91 3.05
C ASP A 177 15.27 -1.26 2.84
N ARG A 178 14.84 -2.40 3.40
CA ARG A 178 13.47 -2.90 3.31
C ARG A 178 13.18 -3.82 4.48
N LEU A 179 12.41 -3.34 5.44
CA LEU A 179 11.77 -4.18 6.44
C LEU A 179 10.52 -4.81 5.81
N SER A 180 10.31 -6.10 6.05
CA SER A 180 9.12 -6.80 5.58
C SER A 180 8.37 -7.44 6.73
N ALA A 181 7.06 -7.21 6.80
CA ALA A 181 6.15 -7.94 7.67
C ALA A 181 5.10 -8.66 6.82
N ARG A 182 4.54 -9.76 7.33
CA ARG A 182 3.40 -10.45 6.69
C ARG A 182 2.18 -10.27 7.56
N VAL A 183 1.12 -9.68 7.01
CA VAL A 183 -0.15 -9.53 7.72
C VAL A 183 -1.01 -10.76 7.48
N ARG A 184 -1.43 -11.41 8.57
CA ARG A 184 -2.44 -12.47 8.56
C ARG A 184 -3.76 -11.88 9.03
N LEU A 185 -4.78 -11.93 8.17
CA LEU A 185 -6.10 -11.39 8.48
C LEU A 185 -7.10 -12.53 8.72
N VAL A 186 -7.83 -12.42 9.81
CA VAL A 186 -8.99 -13.29 10.10
C VAL A 186 -10.21 -12.39 10.09
N ALA A 187 -11.03 -12.53 9.05
CA ALA A 187 -12.33 -11.90 8.98
C ALA A 187 -13.37 -12.84 9.59
N VAL A 188 -14.18 -12.33 10.51
CA VAL A 188 -15.20 -13.11 11.21
C VAL A 188 -16.57 -12.74 10.64
N ARG A 189 -17.36 -13.72 10.21
CA ARG A 189 -18.74 -13.49 9.74
C ARG A 189 -19.63 -13.01 10.88
N LEU A 190 -20.70 -12.30 10.55
CA LEU A 190 -21.68 -11.84 11.55
C LEU A 190 -22.52 -12.98 12.14
N ALA A 191 -22.71 -14.06 11.37
CA ALA A 191 -23.39 -15.27 11.78
C ALA A 191 -22.73 -16.49 11.11
N PRO A 192 -22.89 -17.71 11.67
CA PRO A 192 -22.40 -18.93 11.02
C PRO A 192 -22.92 -19.04 9.59
N ARG A 193 -22.02 -19.25 8.63
CA ARG A 193 -22.30 -19.29 7.18
C ARG A 193 -22.96 -18.02 6.60
N GLY A 194 -23.02 -16.93 7.37
CA GLY A 194 -23.63 -15.66 6.97
C GLY A 194 -22.73 -14.83 6.05
N ALA A 195 -23.14 -13.60 5.77
CA ALA A 195 -22.34 -12.65 4.99
C ALA A 195 -20.99 -12.33 5.68
N PRO A 196 -19.95 -11.97 4.90
CA PRO A 196 -18.72 -11.42 5.47
C PRO A 196 -19.00 -10.12 6.26
N PRO A 197 -18.08 -9.70 7.14
CA PRO A 197 -18.26 -8.49 7.93
C PRO A 197 -18.24 -7.20 7.10
N LEU A 198 -17.70 -7.25 5.89
CA LEU A 198 -17.63 -6.12 4.95
C LEU A 198 -17.96 -6.61 3.54
N GLY A 199 -18.80 -5.84 2.84
CA GLY A 199 -19.28 -6.17 1.50
C GLY A 199 -20.33 -7.29 1.48
N ALA A 200 -20.88 -7.57 0.30
CA ALA A 200 -21.93 -8.57 0.11
C ALA A 200 -21.39 -10.01 0.06
N HIS A 201 -20.14 -10.19 -0.38
CA HIS A 201 -19.54 -11.50 -0.60
C HIS A 201 -18.02 -11.49 -0.43
N GLU A 202 -17.40 -12.66 -0.27
CA GLU A 202 -15.97 -12.81 0.05
C GLU A 202 -15.03 -12.13 -0.96
N ARG A 203 -15.36 -12.14 -2.26
CA ARG A 203 -14.59 -11.44 -3.29
C ARG A 203 -14.50 -9.94 -3.05
N GLN A 204 -15.57 -9.32 -2.56
CA GLN A 204 -15.62 -7.89 -2.25
C GLN A 204 -14.85 -7.59 -0.96
N LEU A 205 -14.98 -8.44 0.06
CA LEU A 205 -14.16 -8.38 1.27
C LEU A 205 -12.66 -8.40 0.92
N ARG A 206 -12.23 -9.34 0.08
CA ARG A 206 -10.83 -9.44 -0.38
C ARG A 206 -10.39 -8.17 -1.12
N ALA A 207 -11.23 -7.62 -1.98
CA ALA A 207 -10.91 -6.39 -2.71
C ALA A 207 -10.76 -5.17 -1.76
N VAL A 208 -11.66 -5.02 -0.79
CA VAL A 208 -11.61 -3.94 0.22
C VAL A 208 -10.34 -4.06 1.06
N LEU A 209 -10.01 -5.26 1.53
CA LEU A 209 -8.83 -5.49 2.34
C LEU A 209 -7.53 -5.36 1.53
N ALA A 210 -7.52 -5.77 0.26
CA ALA A 210 -6.39 -5.52 -0.65
C ALA A 210 -6.15 -4.02 -0.85
N ALA A 211 -7.20 -3.22 -1.05
CA ALA A 211 -7.10 -1.77 -1.14
C ALA A 211 -6.62 -1.15 0.19
N ALA A 212 -7.08 -1.66 1.33
CA ALA A 212 -6.58 -1.24 2.65
C ALA A 212 -5.08 -1.56 2.80
N MET A 213 -4.64 -2.75 2.39
CA MET A 213 -3.23 -3.14 2.43
C MET A 213 -2.35 -2.25 1.53
N GLN A 214 -2.86 -1.83 0.37
CA GLN A 214 -2.17 -0.86 -0.48
C GLN A 214 -1.96 0.48 0.24
N ARG A 215 -2.98 0.98 0.95
CA ARG A 215 -2.86 2.22 1.74
C ARG A 215 -1.89 2.08 2.91
N VAL A 216 -1.92 0.93 3.60
CA VAL A 216 -0.98 0.63 4.69
C VAL A 216 0.45 0.56 4.15
N ASN A 217 0.68 -0.13 3.03
CA ASN A 217 1.98 -0.17 2.36
C ASN A 217 2.47 1.22 1.91
N ALA A 218 1.57 2.09 1.44
CA ALA A 218 1.92 3.47 1.16
C ALA A 218 2.35 4.16 2.46
N LEU A 219 1.51 4.18 3.49
CA LEU A 219 1.79 4.86 4.75
C LEU A 219 3.13 4.45 5.39
N TRP A 220 3.38 3.15 5.48
CA TRP A 220 4.59 2.59 6.13
C TRP A 220 5.80 2.48 5.19
N GLY A 221 5.60 2.61 3.87
CA GLY A 221 6.67 2.57 2.88
C GLY A 221 7.68 3.70 3.08
N ALA A 222 7.21 4.88 3.54
CA ALA A 222 8.07 5.99 3.93
C ALA A 222 8.96 5.69 5.15
N CYS A 223 8.63 4.67 5.92
CA CYS A 223 9.45 4.17 7.03
C CYS A 223 10.28 2.94 6.62
N GLY A 224 10.33 2.61 5.32
CA GLY A 224 11.02 1.43 4.81
C GLY A 224 10.37 0.10 5.20
N ILE A 225 9.10 0.11 5.61
CA ILE A 225 8.35 -1.10 6.01
C ILE A 225 7.31 -1.45 4.94
N GLY A 226 7.40 -2.69 4.44
CA GLY A 226 6.45 -3.26 3.49
C GLY A 226 5.73 -4.47 4.06
N PHE A 227 4.46 -4.62 3.74
CA PHE A 227 3.62 -5.74 4.15
C PHE A 227 3.45 -6.82 3.06
N GLY A 228 4.24 -6.70 1.99
CA GLY A 228 4.19 -7.58 0.83
C GLY A 228 3.13 -7.16 -0.20
N PRO A 229 2.94 -7.98 -1.25
CA PRO A 229 1.89 -7.74 -2.24
C PRO A 229 0.50 -7.83 -1.56
N PRO A 230 -0.55 -7.29 -2.19
CA PRO A 230 -1.90 -7.32 -1.63
C PRO A 230 -2.51 -8.72 -1.53
N ASN A 231 -1.80 -9.78 -1.91
CA ASN A 231 -2.18 -11.18 -1.72
C ASN A 231 -1.91 -11.67 -0.29
N MET A 232 -2.34 -10.88 0.69
CA MET A 232 -2.31 -11.21 2.12
C MET A 232 -3.02 -12.56 2.38
N SER A 233 -2.53 -13.32 3.35
CA SER A 233 -3.26 -14.50 3.83
C SER A 233 -4.51 -14.04 4.59
N MET A 234 -5.68 -14.35 4.05
CA MET A 234 -6.98 -14.03 4.66
C MET A 234 -7.79 -15.30 4.86
N ALA A 235 -8.22 -15.52 6.10
CA ALA A 235 -9.22 -16.52 6.44
C ALA A 235 -10.56 -15.83 6.73
N LEU A 236 -11.65 -16.29 6.11
CA LEU A 236 -13.01 -15.92 6.48
C LEU A 236 -13.59 -17.05 7.31
N VAL A 237 -13.80 -16.80 8.59
CA VAL A 237 -14.24 -17.82 9.55
C VAL A 237 -15.64 -17.50 10.07
N ASP A 238 -16.37 -18.55 10.46
CA ASP A 238 -17.61 -18.38 11.21
C ASP A 238 -17.30 -17.80 12.60
N PRO A 239 -18.22 -16.99 13.17
CA PRO A 239 -18.04 -16.52 14.53
C PRO A 239 -18.00 -17.72 15.48
N PRO A 240 -17.25 -17.63 16.60
CA PRO A 240 -17.38 -18.60 17.65
C PRO A 240 -18.85 -18.68 18.12
N PRO A 241 -19.31 -19.83 18.64
CA PRO A 241 -20.64 -19.94 19.20
C PRO A 241 -20.93 -18.81 20.17
N SER A 242 -22.13 -18.20 20.05
CA SER A 242 -22.54 -17.11 20.92
C SER A 242 -22.56 -17.59 22.37
N HIS A 243 -21.64 -17.05 23.16
CA HIS A 243 -21.48 -17.34 24.58
C HIS A 243 -21.69 -16.09 25.42
N LEU A 244 -22.12 -14.98 24.82
CA LEU A 244 -22.36 -13.70 25.46
C LEU A 244 -23.80 -13.24 25.19
N LEU A 245 -24.52 -12.87 26.25
CA LEU A 245 -25.81 -12.18 26.17
C LEU A 245 -25.67 -10.82 26.84
N SER A 246 -25.91 -9.74 26.10
CA SER A 246 -25.94 -8.38 26.66
C SER A 246 -27.39 -7.95 26.89
N LEU A 247 -27.70 -7.44 28.09
CA LEU A 247 -29.01 -6.89 28.42
C LEU A 247 -28.89 -5.40 28.72
N GLY A 248 -29.73 -4.59 28.07
CA GLY A 248 -29.72 -3.13 28.20
C GLY A 248 -28.69 -2.42 27.30
N CYS A 249 -28.07 -3.11 26.34
CA CYS A 249 -27.15 -2.50 25.38
C CYS A 249 -27.83 -1.33 24.65
N GLY A 250 -27.10 -0.21 24.50
CA GLY A 250 -27.58 1.02 23.86
C GLY A 250 -28.29 1.98 24.82
N HIS A 251 -29.45 1.62 25.36
CA HIS A 251 -30.31 2.57 26.09
C HIS A 251 -30.55 2.25 27.57
N GLY A 252 -30.26 1.04 28.03
CA GLY A 252 -30.43 0.65 29.42
C GLY A 252 -31.86 0.80 29.95
N LEU A 253 -32.88 0.65 29.12
CA LEU A 253 -34.28 0.85 29.52
C LEU A 253 -34.76 -0.24 30.49
N PRO A 254 -35.66 0.10 31.45
CA PRO A 254 -36.30 -0.89 32.31
C PRO A 254 -37.18 -1.84 31.48
N ALA A 255 -37.32 -3.08 31.94
CA ALA A 255 -38.17 -4.07 31.27
C ALA A 255 -39.65 -3.65 31.32
N TYR A 256 -40.36 -3.71 30.19
CA TYR A 256 -41.80 -3.43 30.13
C TYR A 256 -42.67 -4.51 30.82
N GLY A 257 -42.08 -5.69 31.06
CA GLY A 257 -42.78 -6.90 31.52
C GLY A 257 -42.64 -8.04 30.52
N GLY A 258 -43.06 -9.25 30.88
CA GLY A 258 -43.18 -10.39 29.95
C GLY A 258 -42.23 -11.55 30.24
N LYS A 259 -41.69 -12.18 29.19
CA LYS A 259 -40.81 -13.35 29.27
C LYS A 259 -39.68 -13.24 28.24
N LEU A 260 -38.45 -13.52 28.67
CA LEU A 260 -37.31 -13.73 27.78
C LEU A 260 -37.24 -15.21 27.42
N ARG A 261 -37.19 -15.53 26.12
CA ARG A 261 -37.05 -16.90 25.62
C ARG A 261 -35.76 -17.00 24.82
N LEU A 262 -34.90 -17.94 25.21
CA LEU A 262 -33.58 -18.17 24.64
C LEU A 262 -33.42 -19.68 24.39
N ARG A 263 -32.44 -20.05 23.56
CA ARG A 263 -31.91 -21.42 23.52
C ARG A 263 -30.44 -21.40 23.92
N VAL A 264 -30.05 -22.33 24.77
CA VAL A 264 -28.67 -22.47 25.27
C VAL A 264 -28.26 -23.91 25.06
N ALA A 265 -27.24 -24.15 24.22
CA ALA A 265 -26.87 -25.49 23.76
C ALA A 265 -28.08 -26.31 23.25
N GLY A 266 -28.99 -25.67 22.51
CA GLY A 266 -30.22 -26.31 21.99
C GLY A 266 -31.37 -26.42 23.00
N GLN A 267 -31.11 -26.28 24.30
CA GLN A 267 -32.15 -26.37 25.33
C GLN A 267 -32.91 -25.05 25.49
N PRO A 268 -34.25 -25.07 25.57
CA PRO A 268 -35.04 -23.86 25.79
C PRO A 268 -34.87 -23.31 27.20
N LEU A 269 -34.64 -22.02 27.32
CA LEU A 269 -34.64 -21.27 28.58
C LEU A 269 -35.71 -20.18 28.51
N THR A 270 -36.62 -20.18 29.49
CA THR A 270 -37.62 -19.10 29.65
C THR A 270 -37.44 -18.43 31.01
N VAL A 271 -37.30 -17.11 31.01
CA VAL A 271 -37.13 -16.29 32.23
C VAL A 271 -38.21 -15.22 32.27
N ALA A 272 -38.96 -15.14 33.36
CA ALA A 272 -39.93 -14.07 33.56
C ALA A 272 -39.21 -12.72 33.70
N LEU A 273 -39.76 -11.69 33.06
CA LEU A 273 -39.29 -10.30 33.12
C LEU A 273 -40.31 -9.48 33.89
N PRO A 274 -40.10 -9.20 35.19
CA PRO A 274 -40.98 -8.33 35.93
C PRO A 274 -40.90 -6.91 35.35
N ARG A 275 -42.07 -6.27 35.18
CA ARG A 275 -42.16 -4.87 34.72
C ARG A 275 -41.34 -3.96 35.65
N GLY A 276 -40.65 -2.99 35.06
CA GLY A 276 -39.77 -2.05 35.77
C GLY A 276 -38.39 -2.61 36.15
N SER A 277 -38.09 -3.88 35.85
CA SER A 277 -36.78 -4.45 36.22
C SER A 277 -35.63 -3.79 35.46
N SER A 278 -34.57 -3.42 36.18
CA SER A 278 -33.32 -2.95 35.56
C SER A 278 -32.62 -4.06 34.77
N PRO A 279 -31.79 -3.71 33.76
CA PRO A 279 -30.98 -4.68 33.02
C PRO A 279 -30.18 -5.60 33.95
N ARG A 280 -29.54 -5.03 34.98
CA ARG A 280 -28.81 -5.78 36.01
C ARG A 280 -29.67 -6.80 36.75
N ARG A 281 -30.89 -6.43 37.14
CA ARG A 281 -31.83 -7.35 37.83
C ARG A 281 -32.23 -8.50 36.90
N VAL A 282 -32.52 -8.19 35.64
CA VAL A 282 -32.86 -9.21 34.63
C VAL A 282 -31.66 -10.15 34.40
N SER A 283 -30.45 -9.61 34.25
CA SER A 283 -29.25 -10.43 34.03
C SER A 283 -28.98 -11.39 35.18
N ARG A 284 -29.24 -10.98 36.42
CA ARG A 284 -29.16 -11.89 37.59
C ARG A 284 -30.21 -13.00 37.55
N LEU A 285 -31.43 -12.71 37.09
CA LEU A 285 -32.48 -13.74 36.91
C LEU A 285 -32.05 -14.75 35.84
N VAL A 286 -31.55 -14.27 34.70
CA VAL A 286 -31.06 -15.11 33.60
C VAL A 286 -29.87 -15.95 34.05
N ALA A 287 -28.86 -15.36 34.69
CA ALA A 287 -27.68 -16.08 35.20
C ALA A 287 -28.05 -17.17 36.21
N ARG A 288 -29.01 -16.91 37.12
CA ARG A 288 -29.51 -17.95 38.04
C ARG A 288 -30.16 -19.11 37.29
N ALA A 289 -30.98 -18.82 36.27
CA ALA A 289 -31.63 -19.87 35.49
C ALA A 289 -30.62 -20.70 34.68
N LEU A 290 -29.62 -20.05 34.07
CA LEU A 290 -28.50 -20.72 33.38
C LEU A 290 -27.71 -21.63 34.33
N ARG A 291 -27.41 -21.16 35.55
CA ARG A 291 -26.70 -21.96 36.56
C ARG A 291 -27.51 -23.17 37.02
N LYS A 292 -28.83 -23.05 37.14
CA LYS A 292 -29.73 -24.19 37.43
C LYS A 292 -29.73 -25.23 36.31
N MET A 293 -29.55 -24.81 35.07
CA MET A 293 -29.38 -25.72 33.91
C MET A 293 -27.97 -26.33 33.82
N GLY A 294 -27.08 -26.05 34.79
CA GLY A 294 -25.74 -26.61 34.83
C GLY A 294 -24.65 -25.78 34.15
N PHE A 295 -24.97 -24.61 33.59
CA PHE A 295 -23.96 -23.74 32.96
C PHE A 295 -23.22 -22.87 33.99
N VAL A 296 -22.02 -22.42 33.62
CA VAL A 296 -21.32 -21.32 34.28
C VAL A 296 -21.81 -20.02 33.65
N ALA A 297 -22.35 -19.10 34.45
CA ALA A 297 -22.77 -17.77 34.02
C ALA A 297 -22.02 -16.69 34.81
N VAL A 298 -21.21 -15.89 34.12
CA VAL A 298 -20.43 -14.76 34.67
C VAL A 298 -21.08 -13.46 34.24
N LEU A 299 -21.30 -12.56 35.19
CA LEU A 299 -21.90 -11.25 34.95
C LEU A 299 -20.81 -10.18 34.91
N SER A 300 -20.89 -9.27 33.94
CA SER A 300 -20.10 -8.04 33.88
C SER A 300 -21.05 -6.86 33.76
N ASP A 301 -21.03 -5.96 34.75
CA ASP A 301 -21.86 -4.76 34.73
C ASP A 301 -21.10 -3.64 34.00
N ASN A 302 -21.73 -3.02 33.01
CA ASN A 302 -21.18 -1.89 32.28
C ASN A 302 -21.85 -0.59 32.77
N PRO A 303 -21.10 0.52 32.90
CA PRO A 303 -21.69 1.80 33.27
C PRO A 303 -22.70 2.29 32.21
N PRO A 304 -23.62 3.20 32.59
CA PRO A 304 -24.49 3.87 31.63
C PRO A 304 -23.68 4.57 30.53
N ALA A 305 -24.13 4.43 29.28
CA ALA A 305 -23.61 5.20 28.16
C ALA A 305 -24.25 6.59 28.13
N ALA A 306 -23.66 7.54 27.41
CA ALA A 306 -24.25 8.87 27.24
C ALA A 306 -25.67 8.77 26.66
N GLY A 307 -26.65 9.34 27.37
CA GLY A 307 -28.07 9.29 27.00
C GLY A 307 -28.81 7.99 27.34
N SER A 308 -28.19 7.05 28.07
CA SER A 308 -28.87 5.83 28.54
C SER A 308 -29.56 6.04 29.89
N ALA A 309 -30.68 5.36 30.11
CA ALA A 309 -31.42 5.44 31.37
C ALA A 309 -30.72 4.69 32.52
N MET A 310 -30.05 3.57 32.19
CA MET A 310 -29.26 2.76 33.11
C MET A 310 -28.05 2.16 32.37
N GLY A 311 -27.18 1.45 33.12
CA GLY A 311 -26.12 0.62 32.56
C GLY A 311 -26.64 -0.68 31.94
N SER A 312 -25.76 -1.36 31.21
CA SER A 312 -26.02 -2.71 30.68
C SER A 312 -25.33 -3.76 31.54
N THR A 313 -25.73 -5.01 31.38
CA THR A 313 -25.00 -6.14 32.00
C THR A 313 -24.83 -7.25 30.96
N ASP A 314 -23.58 -7.66 30.78
CA ASP A 314 -23.21 -8.78 29.93
C ASP A 314 -23.17 -10.08 30.74
N ILE A 315 -23.61 -11.17 30.11
CA ILE A 315 -23.62 -12.51 30.67
C ILE A 315 -22.77 -13.41 29.78
N SER A 316 -21.58 -13.78 30.25
CA SER A 316 -20.77 -14.82 29.61
C SER A 316 -21.24 -16.19 30.12
N VAL A 317 -21.58 -17.09 29.20
CA VAL A 317 -22.11 -18.43 29.46
C VAL A 317 -21.10 -19.48 28.97
N ARG A 318 -20.76 -20.45 29.82
CA ARG A 318 -19.82 -21.53 29.49
C ARG A 318 -20.35 -22.86 30.01
N ASN A 319 -19.92 -23.95 29.41
CA ASN A 319 -20.13 -25.28 29.99
C ASN A 319 -19.35 -25.37 31.31
N LYS A 320 -19.89 -26.12 32.28
CA LYS A 320 -19.06 -26.65 33.36
C LYS A 320 -18.18 -27.72 32.73
N SER A 321 -16.90 -27.39 32.54
CA SER A 321 -15.84 -28.35 32.24
C SER A 321 -15.77 -29.43 33.30
#